data_AF-A7RLJ9-F1
#
_entry.id   AF-A7RLJ9-F1
#
_cell.length_a   1.000
_cell.length_b   1.000
_cell.length_c   1.000
_cell.angle_alpha   90.00
_cell.angle_beta   90.00
_cell.angle_gamma   90.00
#
_symmetry.space_group_name_H-M   'P 1'
#
loop_
_entity.id
_entity.type
_entity.pdbx_description
1 polymer ?
#
loop_
_entity_poly.entity_id
_entity_poly.type
_entity_poly.pdbx_seq_one_letter_code
_entity_poly.pdbx_strand_id
1 'polypeptide(L)'
;MGQKRKKKHKKIVKIMNSTLSKRWDHSKTLKQNFQELGLVSDVNVALPIQKKKKREDDNEKMEVEKSPTDVVQEFETLAANEVKKERRIAPGEAHFVWKLIQKHGEDYKAMSKDKDNYYQHTPKQLKRKCEAFLRSSQDFSEYLKDA
;
A
#
# COMPACT_ATOMS: atom_id res chain seq x y z
N MET A 1 -40.52 -35.43 20.40
CA MET A 1 -40.07 -34.35 21.32
C MET A 1 -38.69 -33.85 20.88
N GLY A 2 -38.63 -32.76 20.10
CA GLY A 2 -37.35 -32.23 19.59
C GLY A 2 -36.58 -31.48 20.69
N GLN A 3 -35.32 -31.86 20.92
CA GLN A 3 -34.48 -31.18 21.91
C GLN A 3 -34.25 -29.71 21.53
N LYS A 4 -34.70 -28.78 22.37
CA LYS A 4 -34.41 -27.34 22.20
C LYS A 4 -32.91 -27.12 22.43
N ARG A 5 -32.17 -26.77 21.36
CA ARG A 5 -30.74 -26.42 21.45
C ARG A 5 -30.57 -25.22 22.39
N LYS A 6 -29.70 -25.34 23.40
CA LYS A 6 -29.34 -24.22 24.28
C LYS A 6 -28.73 -23.08 23.44
N LYS A 7 -29.27 -21.87 23.55
CA LYS A 7 -28.74 -20.68 22.86
C LYS A 7 -27.38 -20.34 23.48
N LYS A 8 -26.32 -20.40 22.67
CA LYS A 8 -24.99 -19.95 23.09
C LYS A 8 -25.03 -18.43 23.32
N HIS A 9 -24.36 -17.94 24.37
CA HIS A 9 -24.17 -16.51 24.56
C HIS A 9 -23.40 -15.91 23.38
N LYS A 10 -23.87 -14.77 22.87
CA LYS A 10 -23.16 -14.04 21.82
C LYS A 10 -21.84 -13.51 22.39
N LYS A 11 -20.73 -13.76 21.71
CA LYS A 11 -19.45 -13.11 22.07
C LYS A 11 -19.56 -11.62 21.79
N ILE A 12 -19.14 -10.79 22.75
CA ILE A 12 -19.08 -9.35 22.58
C ILE A 12 -17.92 -9.04 21.62
N VAL A 13 -18.21 -8.33 20.53
CA VAL A 13 -17.20 -7.88 19.56
C VAL A 13 -16.61 -6.57 20.08
N LYS A 14 -15.29 -6.52 20.29
CA LYS A 14 -14.58 -5.29 20.66
C LYS A 14 -14.10 -4.59 19.38
N ILE A 15 -14.57 -3.38 19.15
CA ILE A 15 -14.24 -2.59 17.96
C ILE A 15 -13.22 -1.52 18.37
N MET A 16 -12.04 -1.55 17.75
CA MET A 16 -10.96 -0.60 18.06
C MET A 16 -11.09 0.72 17.32
N ASN A 17 -11.68 0.71 16.12
CA ASN A 17 -11.86 1.91 15.31
C ASN A 17 -13.01 2.77 15.88
N SER A 18 -12.73 4.05 16.13
CA SER A 18 -13.69 4.99 16.73
C SER A 18 -14.93 5.21 15.86
N THR A 19 -14.77 5.43 14.56
CA THR A 19 -15.88 5.64 13.59
C THR A 19 -16.82 4.43 13.57
N LEU A 20 -16.29 3.21 13.53
CA LEU A 20 -17.12 2.00 13.54
C LEU A 20 -17.82 1.78 14.88
N SER A 21 -17.10 1.99 15.99
CA SER A 21 -17.65 1.78 17.33
C SER A 21 -18.88 2.64 17.60
N LYS A 22 -18.86 3.91 17.15
CA LYS A 22 -19.98 4.85 17.30
C LYS A 22 -21.27 4.39 16.60
N ARG A 23 -21.16 3.69 15.47
CA ARG A 23 -22.29 3.27 14.63
C ARG A 23 -22.63 1.78 14.78
N TRP A 24 -21.98 1.09 15.72
CA TRP A 24 -22.16 -0.34 15.91
C TRP A 24 -23.31 -0.67 16.86
N ASP A 25 -24.31 -1.40 16.38
CA ASP A 25 -25.40 -1.90 17.21
C ASP A 25 -25.10 -3.32 17.73
N HIS A 26 -24.99 -3.47 19.04
CA HIS A 26 -24.75 -4.77 19.69
C HIS A 26 -25.97 -5.73 19.66
N SER A 27 -27.16 -5.22 19.34
CA SER A 27 -28.38 -6.03 19.18
C SER A 27 -28.38 -6.83 17.89
N LYS A 28 -27.88 -6.21 16.82
CA LYS A 28 -27.87 -6.74 15.45
C LYS A 28 -26.77 -7.77 15.22
N THR A 29 -26.91 -8.53 14.14
CA THR A 29 -25.89 -9.49 13.71
C THR A 29 -24.72 -8.77 13.02
N LEU A 30 -23.55 -9.42 12.99
CA LEU A 30 -22.37 -8.92 12.27
C LEU A 30 -22.72 -8.52 10.83
N LYS A 31 -23.40 -9.42 10.09
CA LYS A 31 -23.78 -9.19 8.70
C LYS A 31 -24.71 -7.98 8.53
N GLN A 32 -25.67 -7.81 9.42
CA GLN A 32 -26.59 -6.67 9.39
C GLN A 32 -25.86 -5.35 9.66
N ASN A 33 -24.99 -5.31 10.68
CA ASN A 33 -24.21 -4.10 10.97
C ASN A 33 -23.32 -3.71 9.80
N PHE A 34 -22.56 -4.66 9.23
CA PHE A 34 -21.73 -4.37 8.06
C PHE A 34 -22.58 -3.83 6.89
N GLN A 35 -23.72 -4.46 6.60
CA GLN A 35 -24.62 -4.01 5.54
C GLN A 35 -25.17 -2.59 5.79
N GLU A 36 -25.52 -2.24 7.03
CA GLU A 36 -25.97 -0.89 7.40
C GLU A 36 -24.87 0.16 7.32
N LEU A 37 -23.64 -0.22 7.67
CA LEU A 37 -22.45 0.62 7.56
C LEU A 37 -21.99 0.81 6.10
N GLY A 38 -22.61 0.13 5.13
CA GLY A 38 -22.20 0.15 3.73
C GLY A 38 -20.97 -0.73 3.46
N LEU A 39 -20.64 -1.64 4.36
CA LEU A 39 -19.49 -2.53 4.30
C LEU A 39 -19.90 -3.97 3.95
N VAL A 40 -18.97 -4.68 3.34
CA VAL A 40 -19.13 -6.10 3.00
C VAL A 40 -18.64 -6.96 4.17
N SER A 41 -19.45 -7.94 4.59
CA SER A 41 -19.05 -8.89 5.64
C SER A 41 -18.19 -10.06 5.12
N ASP A 42 -18.37 -10.44 3.86
CA ASP A 42 -17.62 -11.54 3.22
C ASP A 42 -17.07 -11.09 1.86
N VAL A 43 -15.74 -10.96 1.80
CA VAL A 43 -15.02 -10.50 0.62
C VAL A 43 -15.14 -11.48 -0.53
N ASN A 44 -15.17 -12.79 -0.28
CA ASN A 44 -15.22 -13.79 -1.35
C ASN A 44 -16.56 -13.82 -2.08
N VAL A 45 -17.63 -13.40 -1.38
CA VAL A 45 -18.97 -13.30 -1.96
C VAL A 45 -19.10 -12.02 -2.78
N ALA A 46 -18.55 -10.90 -2.31
CA ALA A 46 -18.63 -9.62 -3.04
C ALA A 46 -17.62 -9.52 -4.19
N LEU A 47 -16.42 -10.07 -4.00
CA LEU A 47 -15.32 -10.05 -4.96
C LEU A 47 -14.88 -11.49 -5.26
N PRO A 48 -15.70 -12.28 -5.99
CA PRO A 48 -15.33 -13.63 -6.34
C PRO A 48 -14.05 -13.61 -7.19
N ILE A 49 -13.03 -14.35 -6.76
CA ILE A 49 -11.75 -14.44 -7.47
C ILE A 49 -12.02 -14.99 -8.87
N GLN A 50 -11.94 -14.13 -9.88
CA GLN A 50 -11.99 -14.54 -11.27
C GLN A 50 -10.74 -15.37 -11.57
N LYS A 51 -10.89 -16.67 -11.82
CA LYS A 51 -9.79 -17.51 -12.29
C LYS A 51 -9.48 -17.14 -13.76
N LYS A 52 -8.73 -16.07 -14.01
CA LYS A 52 -8.27 -15.69 -15.37
C LYS A 52 -6.76 -15.85 -15.55
N LYS A 53 -6.39 -16.42 -16.70
CA LYS A 53 -5.02 -16.59 -17.23
C LYS A 53 -4.46 -15.23 -17.65
N LYS A 54 -3.22 -14.93 -17.23
CA LYS A 54 -2.35 -13.79 -17.58
C LYS A 54 -2.93 -12.37 -17.39
N ARG A 55 -2.05 -11.50 -16.89
CA ARG A 55 -2.30 -10.13 -16.45
C ARG A 55 -2.54 -9.23 -17.65
N GLU A 56 -3.77 -8.78 -17.84
CA GLU A 56 -4.08 -7.52 -18.50
C GLU A 56 -4.63 -6.57 -17.43
N ASP A 57 -4.24 -5.31 -17.52
CA ASP A 57 -4.48 -4.25 -16.54
C ASP A 57 -5.95 -3.79 -16.64
N ASP A 58 -6.86 -4.65 -16.16
CA ASP A 58 -8.28 -4.37 -16.12
C ASP A 58 -8.56 -3.44 -14.93
N ASN A 59 -8.36 -2.13 -15.14
CA ASN A 59 -8.89 -1.08 -14.28
C ASN A 59 -10.40 -0.92 -14.52
N GLU A 60 -11.15 -2.02 -14.43
CA GLU A 60 -12.62 -1.99 -14.43
C GLU A 60 -13.06 -1.46 -13.06
N LYS A 61 -13.43 -0.17 -13.03
CA LYS A 61 -14.14 0.41 -11.89
C LYS A 61 -15.44 -0.36 -11.72
N MET A 62 -15.59 -1.10 -10.62
CA MET A 62 -16.87 -1.68 -10.24
C MET A 62 -17.89 -0.56 -10.03
N GLU A 63 -19.04 -0.64 -10.71
CA GLU A 63 -20.17 0.26 -10.48
C GLU A 63 -20.67 0.05 -9.04
N VAL A 64 -20.55 1.11 -8.22
CA VAL A 64 -21.10 1.15 -6.87
C VAL A 64 -22.50 1.74 -6.96
N GLU A 65 -23.53 0.90 -7.02
CA GLU A 65 -24.92 1.34 -7.18
C GLU A 65 -25.53 2.02 -5.93
N LYS A 66 -24.83 2.04 -4.80
CA LYS A 66 -25.35 2.60 -3.53
C LYS A 66 -24.64 3.90 -3.19
N SER A 67 -25.41 4.92 -2.83
CA SER A 67 -24.89 6.15 -2.22
C SER A 67 -24.04 5.80 -0.99
N PRO A 68 -22.83 6.36 -0.85
CA PRO A 68 -21.94 6.03 0.25
C PRO A 68 -22.58 6.41 1.59
N THR A 69 -22.57 5.48 2.54
CA THR A 69 -22.99 5.74 3.93
C THR A 69 -22.03 6.73 4.58
N ASP A 70 -22.48 7.49 5.59
CA ASP A 70 -21.68 8.41 6.41
C ASP A 70 -20.31 7.82 6.82
N VAL A 71 -20.29 6.57 7.27
CA VAL A 71 -19.06 5.84 7.65
C VAL A 71 -18.12 5.61 6.47
N VAL A 72 -18.65 5.32 5.28
CA VAL A 72 -17.85 5.13 4.07
C VAL A 72 -17.22 6.45 3.65
N GLN A 73 -17.98 7.55 3.70
CA GLN A 73 -17.46 8.88 3.39
C GLN A 73 -16.35 9.31 4.37
N GLU A 74 -16.53 9.07 5.67
CA GLU A 74 -15.48 9.31 6.67
C GLU A 74 -14.20 8.51 6.34
N PHE A 75 -14.34 7.25 5.91
CA PHE A 75 -13.19 6.44 5.54
C PHE A 75 -12.53 6.85 4.22
N GLU A 76 -13.31 7.25 3.23
CA GLU A 76 -12.78 7.78 1.97
C GLU A 76 -12.00 9.08 2.20
N THR A 77 -12.51 9.97 3.06
CA THR A 77 -11.81 11.22 3.40
C THR A 77 -10.51 10.94 4.17
N LEU A 78 -10.53 10.03 5.15
CA LEU A 78 -9.33 9.62 5.88
C LEU A 78 -8.29 8.96 4.95
N ALA A 79 -8.72 8.13 4.01
CA ALA A 79 -7.84 7.50 3.03
C ALA A 79 -7.27 8.52 2.03
N ALA A 80 -8.09 9.47 1.57
CA ALA A 80 -7.63 10.53 0.67
C ALA A 80 -6.58 11.44 1.33
N ASN A 81 -6.70 11.65 2.64
CA ASN A 81 -5.79 12.48 3.43
C ASN A 81 -4.51 11.73 3.89
N GLU A 82 -4.23 10.53 3.38
CA GLU A 82 -3.03 9.79 3.75
C GLU A 82 -1.74 10.52 3.32
N VAL A 83 -0.88 10.82 4.29
CA VAL A 83 0.43 11.43 4.03
C VAL A 83 1.39 10.38 3.47
N LYS A 84 1.65 10.46 2.16
CA LYS A 84 2.67 9.63 1.51
C LYS A 84 4.05 10.01 2.05
N LYS A 85 4.71 9.06 2.71
CA LYS A 85 6.10 9.23 3.15
C LYS A 85 7.02 9.17 1.95
N GLU A 86 7.84 10.21 1.78
CA GLU A 86 8.90 10.20 0.78
C GLU A 86 9.96 9.16 1.16
N ARG A 87 10.49 8.46 0.15
CA ARG A 87 11.61 7.56 0.36
C ARG A 87 12.86 8.38 0.63
N ARG A 88 13.59 8.01 1.68
CA ARG A 88 14.89 8.58 2.00
C ARG A 88 16.00 7.68 1.48
N ILE A 89 17.05 8.29 0.97
CA ILE A 89 18.27 7.62 0.51
C ILE A 89 19.30 7.76 1.62
N ALA A 90 20.05 6.70 1.88
CA ALA A 90 21.13 6.73 2.85
C ALA A 90 22.32 7.53 2.27
N PRO A 91 23.07 8.30 3.09
CA PRO A 91 24.21 9.07 2.62
C PRO A 91 25.23 8.25 1.82
N GLY A 92 25.61 7.06 2.28
CA GLY A 92 26.55 6.20 1.56
C GLY A 92 26.02 5.69 0.21
N GLU A 93 24.70 5.49 0.09
CA GLU A 93 24.08 5.12 -1.18
C GLU A 93 24.07 6.29 -2.17
N ALA A 94 23.85 7.52 -1.69
CA ALA A 94 23.97 8.72 -2.50
C ALA A 94 25.39 8.90 -3.07
N HIS A 95 26.43 8.72 -2.25
CA HIS A 95 27.82 8.78 -2.71
C HIS A 95 28.14 7.71 -3.77
N PHE A 96 27.70 6.47 -3.51
CA PHE A 96 27.91 5.35 -4.42
C PHE A 96 27.30 5.63 -5.80
N VAL A 97 26.05 6.10 -5.83
CA VAL A 97 25.33 6.43 -7.06
C VAL A 97 25.98 7.65 -7.75
N TRP A 98 26.32 8.69 -6.99
CA TRP A 98 26.97 9.90 -7.51
C TRP A 98 28.28 9.57 -8.24
N LYS A 99 29.14 8.75 -7.64
CA LYS A 99 30.43 8.36 -8.23
C LYS A 99 30.25 7.64 -9.57
N LEU A 100 29.26 6.75 -9.68
CA LEU A 100 28.96 6.05 -10.93
C LEU A 100 28.37 6.99 -12.00
N ILE A 101 27.49 7.92 -11.59
CA ILE A 101 26.92 8.94 -12.50
C ILE A 101 28.02 9.85 -13.04
N GLN A 102 28.95 10.31 -12.21
CA GLN A 102 30.09 11.15 -12.65
C GLN A 102 30.96 10.45 -13.70
N LYS A 103 31.14 9.12 -13.59
CA LYS A 103 31.98 8.34 -14.52
C LYS A 103 31.28 7.94 -15.82
N HIS A 104 30.03 7.49 -15.74
CA HIS A 104 29.33 6.82 -16.87
C HIS A 104 28.04 7.53 -17.31
N GLY A 105 27.59 8.57 -16.61
CA GLY A 105 26.38 9.32 -16.95
C GLY A 105 25.12 8.47 -16.87
N GLU A 106 24.53 8.14 -18.02
CA GLU A 106 23.30 7.33 -18.14
C GLU A 106 23.55 5.91 -18.68
N ASP A 107 24.80 5.51 -18.94
CA ASP A 107 25.11 4.15 -19.42
C ASP A 107 25.16 3.14 -18.27
N TYR A 108 24.00 2.59 -17.92
CA TYR A 108 23.87 1.59 -16.85
C TYR A 108 24.56 0.25 -17.18
N LYS A 109 24.83 -0.06 -18.45
CA LYS A 109 25.52 -1.29 -18.83
C LYS A 109 27.01 -1.15 -18.54
N ALA A 110 27.58 0.01 -18.85
CA ALA A 110 28.95 0.35 -18.45
C ALA A 110 29.09 0.42 -16.92
N MET A 111 28.17 1.11 -16.22
CA MET A 111 28.19 1.18 -14.75
C MET A 111 28.17 -0.20 -14.09
N SER A 112 27.40 -1.15 -14.63
CA SER A 112 27.32 -2.50 -14.05
C SER A 112 28.66 -3.26 -14.08
N LYS A 113 29.51 -2.94 -15.05
CA LYS A 113 30.83 -3.54 -15.25
C LYS A 113 31.94 -2.76 -14.56
N ASP A 114 31.64 -1.57 -14.03
CA ASP A 114 32.63 -0.74 -13.36
C ASP A 114 33.11 -1.40 -12.06
N LYS A 115 34.38 -1.19 -11.72
CA LYS A 115 35.00 -1.72 -10.51
C LYS A 115 34.39 -1.12 -9.23
N ASP A 116 33.91 0.12 -9.30
CA ASP A 116 33.26 0.83 -8.20
C ASP A 116 31.86 0.31 -7.92
N ASN A 117 31.26 -0.45 -8.84
CA ASN A 117 30.06 -1.25 -8.58
C ASN A 117 30.40 -2.48 -7.73
N TYR A 118 30.96 -2.25 -6.54
CA TYR A 118 31.45 -3.27 -5.61
C TYR A 118 30.36 -4.27 -5.22
N TYR A 119 29.12 -3.79 -5.08
CA TYR A 119 27.96 -4.61 -4.76
C TYR A 119 27.37 -5.36 -5.95
N GLN A 120 28.03 -5.32 -7.11
CA GLN A 120 27.67 -6.07 -8.32
C GLN A 120 26.22 -5.87 -8.73
N HIS A 121 25.73 -4.63 -8.63
CA HIS A 121 24.37 -4.32 -9.03
C HIS A 121 24.18 -4.52 -10.53
N THR A 122 23.05 -5.15 -10.87
CA THR A 122 22.62 -5.31 -12.27
C THR A 122 22.29 -3.94 -12.88
N PRO A 123 22.33 -3.79 -14.22
CA PRO A 123 22.01 -2.52 -14.89
C PRO A 123 20.64 -1.96 -14.48
N LYS A 124 19.64 -2.82 -14.31
CA LYS A 124 18.27 -2.43 -13.89
C LYS A 124 18.21 -1.95 -12.44
N GLN A 125 19.04 -2.51 -11.55
CA GLN A 125 19.13 -2.05 -10.17
C GLN A 125 19.84 -0.70 -10.09
N LEU A 126 20.92 -0.52 -10.86
CA LEU A 126 21.62 0.76 -10.97
C LEU A 126 20.70 1.86 -11.51
N LYS A 127 19.96 1.57 -12.59
CA LYS A 127 18.94 2.50 -13.12
C LYS A 127 17.96 2.95 -12.03
N ARG A 128 17.36 2.02 -11.28
CA ARG A 128 16.41 2.35 -10.20
C ARG A 128 17.05 3.19 -9.09
N LYS A 129 18.31 2.94 -8.74
CA LYS A 129 19.05 3.71 -7.72
C LYS A 129 19.35 5.12 -8.21
N CYS A 130 19.81 5.27 -9.45
CA CYS A 130 20.02 6.58 -10.09
C CYS A 130 18.71 7.37 -10.19
N GLU A 131 17.63 6.75 -10.64
CA GLU A 131 16.29 7.37 -10.70
C GLU A 131 15.79 7.78 -9.31
N ALA A 132 15.97 6.93 -8.30
CA ALA A 132 15.61 7.27 -6.93
C ALA A 132 16.40 8.47 -6.42
N PHE A 133 17.70 8.51 -6.68
CA PHE A 133 18.59 9.63 -6.33
C PHE A 133 18.14 10.94 -6.98
N LEU A 134 17.91 10.94 -8.29
CA LEU A 134 17.45 12.12 -9.03
C LEU A 134 16.04 12.57 -8.65
N ARG A 135 15.16 11.64 -8.24
CA ARG A 135 13.79 11.95 -7.81
C ARG A 135 13.72 12.44 -6.36
N SER A 136 14.74 12.16 -5.55
CA SER A 136 14.73 12.54 -4.15
C SER A 136 14.92 14.06 -3.98
N SER A 137 14.13 14.67 -3.11
CA SER A 137 14.24 16.11 -2.76
C SER A 137 15.25 16.35 -1.63
N GLN A 138 16.08 15.35 -1.30
CA GLN A 138 17.02 15.45 -0.19
C GLN A 138 18.24 16.26 -0.61
N ASP A 139 18.76 17.07 0.31
CA ASP A 139 20.05 17.72 0.12
C ASP A 139 21.17 16.74 0.44
N PHE A 140 21.99 16.42 -0.56
CA PHE A 140 23.19 15.60 -0.41
C PHE A 140 24.47 16.43 -0.48
N SER A 141 24.38 17.77 -0.56
CA SER A 141 25.55 18.65 -0.74
C SER A 141 26.59 18.50 0.36
N GLU A 142 26.18 18.24 1.61
CA GLU A 142 27.08 18.00 2.72
C GLU A 142 27.92 16.75 2.51
N TYR A 143 27.29 15.70 2.00
CA TYR A 143 27.87 14.38 1.82
C TYR A 143 28.77 14.34 0.57
N LEU A 144 28.34 14.94 -0.54
CA LEU A 144 29.06 14.87 -1.80
C LEU A 144 30.33 15.75 -1.87
N LYS A 145 30.69 16.49 -0.80
CA LYS A 145 31.92 17.29 -0.72
C LYS A 145 33.20 16.46 -0.73
N ASP A 146 33.12 15.22 -0.25
CA ASP A 146 34.27 14.32 -0.08
C ASP A 146 34.38 13.26 -1.21
N ALA A 147 33.63 13.42 -2.31
CA ALA A 147 33.46 12.42 -3.37
C ALA A 147 34.53 12.46 -4.47
#